data_AF-A0A522AN33-F1
#
_entry.id   AF-A0A522AN33-F1
#
_cell.length_a   1.000
_cell.length_b   1.000
_cell.length_c   1.000
_cell.angle_alpha   90.00
_cell.angle_beta   90.00
_cell.angle_gamma   90.00
#
_symmetry.space_group_name_H-M   'P 1'
#
loop_
_entity.id
_entity.type
_entity.pdbx_description
1 polymer ?
#
loop_
_entity_poly.entity_id
_entity_poly.type
_entity_poly.pdbx_seq_one_letter_code
_entity_poly.pdbx_strand_id
1 'polypeptide(L)'
;MPTRTTLTLDDDVAAGLQREAQRSGLPFRSVVNRALRAGLEAPRTRPRQFEVEAESLGLRPGLDLDDVEGLLEALDGPDRR
;
A
#
# COMPACT_ATOMS: atom_id res chain seq x y z
N MET A 1 19.70 -10.37 -26.80
CA MET A 1 19.69 -9.27 -27.79
C MET A 1 18.38 -8.52 -27.71
N PRO A 2 18.33 -7.19 -27.92
CA PRO A 2 17.06 -6.48 -27.99
C PRO A 2 16.29 -6.84 -29.27
N THR A 3 15.03 -7.23 -29.12
CA THR A 3 14.11 -7.47 -30.25
C THR A 3 13.37 -6.17 -30.58
N ARG A 4 13.18 -5.88 -31.88
CA ARG A 4 12.34 -4.78 -32.35
C ARG A 4 10.95 -5.32 -32.66
N THR A 5 9.95 -4.78 -31.98
CA THR A 5 8.55 -5.21 -32.11
C THR A 5 7.67 -3.96 -32.28
N THR A 6 6.65 -4.08 -33.12
CA THR A 6 5.55 -3.10 -33.19
C THR A 6 4.41 -3.65 -32.34
N LEU A 7 3.93 -2.87 -31.38
CA LEU A 7 2.85 -3.25 -30.47
C LEU A 7 1.73 -2.21 -30.58
N THR A 8 0.51 -2.69 -30.81
CA THR A 8 -0.69 -1.86 -30.69
C THR A 8 -1.06 -1.79 -29.21
N LEU A 9 -1.29 -0.57 -28.69
CA LEU A 9 -1.68 -0.31 -27.31
C LEU A 9 -3.04 0.37 -27.31
N ASP A 10 -3.87 0.03 -26.33
CA ASP A 10 -5.09 0.79 -26.05
C ASP A 10 -4.73 2.22 -25.61
N ASP A 11 -5.62 3.17 -25.90
CA ASP A 11 -5.36 4.61 -25.70
C ASP A 11 -5.03 4.95 -24.24
N ASP A 12 -5.69 4.28 -23.29
CA ASP A 12 -5.48 4.45 -21.86
C ASP A 12 -4.11 3.91 -21.41
N VAL A 13 -3.68 2.77 -21.94
CA VAL A 13 -2.36 2.16 -21.71
C VAL A 13 -1.26 3.05 -22.28
N ALA A 14 -1.43 3.52 -23.52
CA ALA A 14 -0.47 4.44 -24.15
C ALA A 14 -0.33 5.74 -23.35
N ALA A 15 -1.46 6.34 -22.94
CA ALA A 15 -1.46 7.55 -22.13
C ALA A 15 -0.84 7.31 -20.74
N GLY A 16 -1.09 6.15 -20.12
CA GLY A 16 -0.48 5.76 -18.84
C GLY A 16 1.05 5.66 -18.92
N LEU A 17 1.55 5.00 -19.96
CA LEU A 17 2.99 4.87 -20.20
C LEU A 17 3.66 6.22 -20.50
N GLN A 18 2.98 7.11 -21.24
CA GLN A 18 3.49 8.46 -21.50
C GLN A 18 3.58 9.29 -20.22
N ARG A 19 2.54 9.27 -19.37
CA ARG A 19 2.56 9.94 -18.06
C ARG A 19 3.70 9.41 -17.20
N GLU A 20 3.90 8.10 -17.16
CA GLU A 20 4.98 7.50 -16.37
C GLU A 20 6.37 7.88 -16.91
N ALA A 21 6.55 7.96 -18.23
CA ALA A 21 7.79 8.45 -18.83
C ALA A 21 8.07 9.91 -18.46
N GLN A 22 7.06 10.77 -18.49
CA GLN A 22 7.18 12.17 -18.06
C GLN A 22 7.53 12.28 -16.58
N ARG A 23 6.84 11.54 -15.71
CA ARG A 23 7.09 11.55 -14.25
C ARG A 23 8.48 11.04 -13.87
N SER A 24 8.95 9.97 -14.52
CA SER A 24 10.21 9.32 -14.19
C SER A 24 11.43 9.91 -14.91
N GLY A 25 11.22 10.71 -15.96
CA GLY A 25 12.29 11.20 -16.84
C GLY A 25 12.97 10.10 -17.65
N LEU A 26 12.42 8.87 -17.67
CA LEU A 26 13.01 7.74 -18.38
C LEU A 26 12.54 7.69 -19.84
N PRO A 27 13.38 7.17 -20.76
CA PRO A 27 12.95 6.93 -22.13
C PRO A 27 11.71 6.04 -22.20
N PHE A 28 10.78 6.35 -23.11
CA PHE A 28 9.51 5.61 -23.27
C PHE A 28 9.72 4.09 -23.39
N ARG A 29 10.72 3.66 -24.17
CA ARG A 29 11.10 2.25 -24.29
C ARG A 29 11.48 1.60 -22.95
N SER A 30 12.20 2.32 -22.08
CA SER A 30 12.60 1.81 -20.77
C SER A 30 11.38 1.63 -19.87
N VAL A 31 10.45 2.59 -19.90
CA VAL A 31 9.17 2.51 -19.17
C VAL A 31 8.32 1.34 -19.66
N VAL A 32 8.15 1.19 -20.97
CA VAL A 32 7.42 0.06 -21.57
C VAL A 32 8.01 -1.28 -21.13
N ASN A 33 9.33 -1.47 -21.26
CA ASN A 33 9.95 -2.73 -20.85
C ASN A 33 9.86 -2.98 -19.34
N ARG A 34 9.97 -1.92 -18.51
CA ARG A 34 9.80 -2.05 -17.06
C ARG A 34 8.38 -2.47 -16.70
N ALA A 35 7.38 -1.85 -17.31
CA ALA A 35 5.98 -2.18 -17.09
C ALA A 35 5.67 -3.63 -17.53
N LEU A 36 6.16 -4.06 -18.70
CA LEU A 36 5.99 -5.43 -19.19
C LEU A 36 6.65 -6.46 -18.26
N ARG A 37 7.88 -6.20 -17.77
CA ARG A 37 8.53 -7.09 -16.79
C ARG A 37 7.74 -7.19 -15.50
N ALA A 38 7.34 -6.05 -14.95
CA ALA A 38 6.53 -6.02 -13.74
C ALA A 38 5.22 -6.81 -13.90
N GLY A 39 4.55 -6.70 -15.06
CA GLY A 39 3.34 -7.47 -15.36
C GLY A 39 3.59 -8.98 -15.56
N LEU A 40 4.73 -9.37 -16.13
CA LEU A 40 5.10 -10.78 -16.31
C LEU A 40 5.56 -11.44 -15.00
N GLU A 41 6.18 -10.67 -14.10
CA GLU A 41 6.66 -11.09 -12.78
C GLU A 41 5.57 -10.98 -11.70
N ALA A 42 4.50 -10.21 -11.97
CA ALA A 42 3.40 -10.03 -11.03
C ALA A 42 2.82 -11.39 -10.62
N PRO A 43 2.71 -11.66 -9.29
CA PRO A 43 2.03 -12.85 -8.81
C PRO A 43 0.63 -12.92 -9.39
N ARG A 44 0.27 -14.07 -9.99
CA ARG A 44 -1.09 -14.32 -10.49
C ARG A 44 -2.11 -14.52 -9.37
N THR A 45 -1.63 -14.61 -8.13
CA THR A 45 -2.47 -14.73 -6.95
C THR A 45 -3.04 -13.38 -6.58
N ARG A 46 -4.36 -13.35 -6.35
CA ARG A 46 -4.99 -12.19 -5.70
C ARG A 46 -4.24 -11.94 -4.38
N PRO A 47 -3.89 -10.69 -4.03
CA PRO A 47 -3.35 -10.41 -2.72
C PRO A 47 -4.33 -11.00 -1.70
N ARG A 48 -3.81 -11.82 -0.79
CA ARG A 48 -4.63 -12.40 0.28
C ARG A 48 -5.27 -11.21 1.02
N GLN A 49 -6.58 -11.27 1.25
CA GLN A 49 -7.22 -10.25 2.07
C GLN A 49 -6.47 -10.17 3.40
N PHE A 50 -6.20 -8.95 3.85
CA PHE A 50 -5.61 -8.74 5.15
C PHE A 50 -6.63 -9.18 6.20
N GLU A 51 -6.33 -10.23 6.93
CA GLU A 51 -7.14 -10.74 8.02
C GLU A 51 -6.51 -10.28 9.34
N VAL A 52 -7.31 -9.64 10.19
CA VAL A 52 -6.90 -9.28 11.55
C VAL A 52 -7.27 -10.43 12.47
N GLU A 53 -6.27 -11.12 13.00
CA GLU A 53 -6.43 -12.05 14.12
C GLU A 53 -6.37 -11.25 15.42
N ALA A 54 -7.54 -10.90 15.96
CA ALA A 54 -7.63 -10.16 17.22
C ALA A 54 -7.52 -11.13 18.41
N GLU A 55 -6.61 -10.82 19.33
CA GLU A 55 -6.51 -11.50 20.62
C GLU A 55 -7.26 -10.72 21.70
N SER A 56 -8.03 -11.43 22.53
CA SER A 56 -8.75 -10.80 23.64
C SER A 56 -7.80 -10.56 24.81
N LEU A 57 -7.15 -9.38 24.82
CA LEU A 57 -6.24 -8.98 25.90
C LEU A 57 -6.95 -8.69 27.23
N GLY A 58 -8.28 -8.50 27.20
CA GLY A 58 -9.05 -8.08 28.36
C GLY A 58 -8.68 -6.67 28.85
N LEU A 59 -9.38 -6.20 29.88
CA LEU A 59 -9.07 -4.95 30.56
C LEU A 59 -8.17 -5.21 31.76
N ARG A 60 -7.27 -4.26 32.06
CA ARG A 60 -6.48 -4.35 33.30
C ARG A 60 -7.42 -4.17 34.49
N PRO A 61 -7.22 -4.90 35.59
CA PRO A 61 -8.02 -4.73 36.79
C PRO A 61 -8.00 -3.28 37.27
N GLY A 62 -9.18 -2.74 37.61
CA GLY A 62 -9.34 -1.37 38.09
C GLY A 62 -9.45 -0.30 37.01
N LEU A 63 -9.42 -0.66 35.72
CA LEU A 63 -9.77 0.26 34.63
C LEU A 63 -11.24 0.11 34.29
N ASP A 64 -11.97 1.21 34.36
CA ASP A 64 -13.34 1.34 33.89
C ASP A 64 -13.34 2.17 32.60
N LEU A 65 -13.93 1.65 31.53
CA LEU A 65 -14.01 2.37 30.25
C LEU A 65 -15.20 3.34 30.19
N ASP A 66 -16.16 3.20 31.11
CA ASP A 66 -17.32 4.08 31.20
C ASP A 66 -17.01 5.34 32.05
N ASP A 67 -15.92 5.32 32.82
CA ASP A 67 -15.36 6.48 33.54
C ASP A 67 -14.15 7.04 32.80
N VAL A 68 -14.39 7.97 31.89
CA VAL A 68 -13.33 8.59 31.08
C VAL A 68 -12.32 9.36 31.93
N GLU A 69 -12.76 10.05 32.98
CA GLU A 69 -11.87 10.87 33.82
C GLU A 69 -10.94 9.97 34.65
N GLY A 70 -11.50 8.97 35.33
CA GLY A 70 -10.73 7.99 36.09
C GLY A 70 -9.80 7.15 35.22
N LEU A 71 -10.23 6.81 34.00
CA LEU A 71 -9.40 6.11 33.03
C LEU A 71 -8.18 6.92 32.60
N LEU A 72 -8.36 8.21 32.30
CA LEU A 72 -7.26 9.09 31.92
C LEU A 72 -6.26 9.25 33.07
N GLU A 73 -6.75 9.45 34.30
CA GLU A 73 -5.89 9.54 35.49
C GLU A 73 -5.08 8.24 35.71
N ALA A 74 -5.71 7.07 35.54
CA ALA A 74 -5.07 5.78 35.72
C ALA A 74 -4.06 5.41 34.62
N LEU A 75 -4.27 5.90 33.38
CA LEU A 75 -3.39 5.61 32.24
C LEU A 75 -2.23 6.61 32.08
N ASP A 76 -2.49 7.91 32.28
CA ASP A 76 -1.52 8.98 32.03
C ASP A 76 -0.73 9.38 33.29
N GLY A 77 -1.24 9.09 34.49
CA GLY A 77 -0.64 9.47 35.76
C GLY A 77 -0.72 10.97 36.07
N PRO A 78 -0.32 11.41 37.29
CA PRO A 78 -0.51 12.79 37.77
C PRO A 78 0.34 13.87 37.08
N ASP A 79 1.21 13.50 36.13
CA ASP A 79 2.23 14.37 35.54
C ASP A 79 1.92 14.84 34.11
N ARG A 80 0.66 15.18 33.82
CA ARG A 80 0.34 16.06 32.68
C ARG A 80 -0.71 17.12 33.05
N ARG A 81 -0.22 18.35 33.27
CA ARG A 81 -0.94 19.59 32.99
C ARG A 81 -0.55 20.09 31.60
#